data_AF-M1WCV0-F1
#
_entry.id   AF-M1WCV0-F1
#
_cell.length_a   1.000
_cell.length_b   1.000
_cell.length_c   1.000
_cell.angle_alpha   90.00
_cell.angle_beta   90.00
_cell.angle_gamma   90.00
#
_symmetry.space_group_name_H-M   'P 1'
#
loop_
_entity.id
_entity.type
_entity.pdbx_description
1 polymer ?
#
loop_
_entity_poly.entity_id
_entity_poly.type
_entity_poly.pdbx_seq_one_letter_code
_entity_poly.pdbx_strand_id
1 'polypeptide(L)'
;MTHLPPKNRVIKANRKTAPAKYNIKVLRSLKAVLLKDPEADLTTALSSTYSQQLQSAKDTVASHSQIAHSLPNHDIRRRLDGNGPVTTIFPISTEVEDLFRDYASISEAIIGLLDNSEVLYESPWAASVMVFRINENIVVKAGHEGFSITEHQTLTFLRENMPDFPVPRPHGLVRLGIYCFLFTSHIPGMNLEDAWPELDCSQKQDISCQIDVLLAELRSFPVPEHACLGDVAGGACRDLRRSQRVSTKPIKSVVEFEDFIFKGSTTATPIYIGLLRGLMPLSNKIVFTHGDIRPANIMVRRDDGTWRVTAIIDWETSGFYPEYWDAVKSTNSLTSGEHFDWYKYIPQSISPNRYPVPWLVDRLWDRSTTNG
;
A
#
# COMPACT_ATOMS: atom_id res chain seq x y z
N MET A 1 11.19 55.61 30.35
CA MET A 1 10.06 54.72 30.00
C MET A 1 10.62 53.57 29.19
N THR A 2 10.99 52.49 29.87
CA THR A 2 11.58 51.27 29.30
C THR A 2 10.46 50.24 29.14
N HIS A 3 10.13 49.90 27.90
CA HIS A 3 9.14 48.87 27.58
C HIS A 3 9.67 47.49 27.98
N LEU A 4 9.02 46.87 28.97
CA LEU A 4 9.14 45.43 29.24
C LEU A 4 8.22 44.66 28.27
N PRO A 5 8.67 43.57 27.64
CA PRO A 5 7.80 42.72 26.84
C PRO A 5 6.92 41.83 27.74
N PRO A 6 5.71 41.44 27.28
CA PRO A 6 4.77 40.73 28.12
C PRO A 6 5.20 39.27 28.33
N LYS A 7 5.41 38.91 29.60
CA LYS A 7 5.52 37.53 30.08
C LYS A 7 4.13 36.90 30.10
N ASN A 8 3.88 35.95 29.19
CA ASN A 8 3.19 34.68 29.45
C ASN A 8 2.94 33.95 28.12
N ARG A 9 4.01 33.37 27.57
CA ARG A 9 3.89 32.33 26.54
C ARG A 9 3.95 30.98 27.27
N VAL A 10 2.80 30.34 27.45
CA VAL A 10 2.75 28.95 27.93
C VAL A 10 3.48 28.10 26.90
N ILE A 11 4.67 27.63 27.23
CA ILE A 11 5.44 26.71 26.40
C ILE A 11 4.65 25.39 26.39
N LYS A 12 3.85 25.16 25.34
CA LYS A 12 3.23 23.85 25.13
C LYS A 12 4.34 22.81 25.03
N ALA A 13 4.26 21.75 25.85
CA ALA A 13 5.23 20.66 25.83
C ALA A 13 5.27 20.04 24.42
N ASN A 14 6.43 20.14 23.75
CA ASN A 14 6.61 19.58 22.43
C ASN A 14 6.74 18.05 22.52
N ARG A 15 5.63 17.35 22.30
CA ARG A 15 5.57 15.87 22.33
C ARG A 15 6.19 15.21 21.09
N LYS A 16 6.67 15.99 20.11
CA LYS A 16 7.23 15.49 18.86
C LYS A 16 8.75 15.28 18.91
N THR A 17 9.43 15.67 19.99
CA THR A 17 10.89 15.49 20.12
C THR A 17 11.28 14.02 20.23
N ALA A 18 12.48 13.64 19.80
CA ALA A 18 12.97 12.26 19.91
C ALA A 18 12.95 11.73 21.36
N PRO A 19 13.35 12.50 22.39
CA PRO A 19 13.18 12.09 23.79
C PRO A 19 11.71 11.86 24.18
N ALA A 20 10.80 12.71 23.70
CA ALA A 20 9.38 12.57 23.99
C ALA A 20 8.79 11.33 23.32
N LYS A 21 9.15 11.05 22.05
CA LYS A 21 8.74 9.84 21.31
C LYS A 21 9.29 8.57 21.99
N TYR A 22 10.55 8.59 22.44
CA TYR A 22 11.15 7.47 23.17
C TYR A 22 10.43 7.20 24.49
N ASN A 23 10.15 8.25 25.28
CA ASN A 23 9.37 8.11 26.52
C ASN A 23 7.95 7.59 26.28
N ILE A 24 7.28 8.03 25.22
CA ILE A 24 5.94 7.53 24.84
C ILE A 24 6.01 6.04 24.47
N LYS A 25 7.06 5.61 23.75
CA LYS A 25 7.27 4.20 23.41
C LYS A 25 7.45 3.34 24.66
N VAL A 26 8.34 3.77 25.58
CA VAL A 26 8.57 3.06 26.85
C VAL A 26 7.29 3.00 27.67
N LEU A 27 6.53 4.10 27.74
CA LEU A 27 5.24 4.13 28.45
C LEU A 27 4.21 3.14 27.88
N ARG A 28 4.14 3.00 26.54
CA ARG A 28 3.27 1.99 25.89
C ARG A 28 3.68 0.57 26.27
N SER A 29 4.99 0.28 26.30
CA SER A 29 5.49 -1.03 26.72
C SER A 29 5.17 -1.33 28.19
N LEU A 30 5.36 -0.36 29.09
CA LEU A 30 4.98 -0.52 30.50
C LEU A 30 3.47 -0.72 30.67
N LYS A 31 2.64 0.00 29.90
CA LYS A 31 1.19 -0.20 29.89
C LYS A 31 0.81 -1.61 29.43
N ALA A 32 1.48 -2.14 28.41
CA ALA A 32 1.26 -3.52 27.95
C ALA A 32 1.63 -4.56 29.01
N VAL A 33 2.70 -4.32 29.78
CA VAL A 33 3.09 -5.18 30.92
C VAL A 33 2.00 -5.18 32.00
N LEU A 34 1.52 -4.01 32.43
CA LEU A 34 0.46 -3.90 33.45
C LEU A 34 -0.90 -4.45 33.00
N LEU A 35 -1.20 -4.39 31.69
CA LEU A 35 -2.41 -5.01 31.14
C LEU A 35 -2.37 -6.55 31.21
N LYS A 36 -1.17 -7.13 31.17
CA LYS A 36 -0.95 -8.57 31.25
C LYS A 36 -0.81 -9.05 32.70
N ASP A 37 -0.17 -8.25 33.54
CA ASP A 37 0.02 -8.52 34.96
C ASP A 37 -0.06 -7.20 35.77
N PRO A 38 -1.20 -6.94 36.43
CA PRO A 38 -1.41 -5.71 37.20
C PRO A 38 -0.46 -5.53 38.40
N GLU A 39 0.18 -6.60 38.89
CA GLU A 39 1.10 -6.57 40.02
C GLU A 39 2.59 -6.56 39.60
N ALA A 40 2.86 -6.46 38.29
CA ALA A 40 4.21 -6.49 37.75
C ALA A 40 5.11 -5.36 38.30
N ASP A 41 6.33 -5.71 38.70
CA ASP A 41 7.35 -4.75 39.11
C ASP A 41 7.87 -3.97 37.90
N LEU A 42 7.38 -2.73 37.76
CA LEU A 42 7.74 -1.83 36.67
C LEU A 42 9.24 -1.55 36.59
N THR A 43 10.00 -1.66 37.68
CA THR A 43 11.45 -1.42 37.66
C THR A 43 12.20 -2.52 36.92
N THR A 44 11.65 -3.74 36.90
CA THR A 44 12.18 -4.86 36.10
C THR A 44 11.75 -4.77 34.62
N ALA A 45 10.61 -4.15 34.34
CA ALA A 45 10.10 -3.92 32.99
C ALA A 45 10.75 -2.71 32.29
N LEU A 46 11.25 -1.74 33.06
CA LEU A 46 12.10 -0.66 32.57
C LEU A 46 13.49 -1.19 32.25
N SER A 47 13.92 -1.03 30.99
CA SER A 47 15.28 -1.40 30.58
C SER A 47 16.32 -0.74 31.49
N SER A 48 17.34 -1.49 31.92
CA SER A 48 18.48 -0.95 32.68
C SER A 48 19.25 0.13 31.89
N THR A 49 19.09 0.16 30.57
CA THR A 49 19.69 1.17 29.68
C THR A 49 18.76 2.36 29.38
N TYR A 50 17.56 2.42 29.96
CA TYR A 50 16.56 3.46 29.70
C TYR A 50 17.12 4.88 29.85
N SER A 51 17.80 5.17 30.97
CA SER A 51 18.36 6.50 31.22
C SER A 51 19.46 6.88 30.22
N GLN A 52 20.28 5.90 29.79
CA GLN A 52 21.32 6.11 28.77
C GLN A 52 20.70 6.36 27.39
N GLN A 53 19.68 5.59 27.02
CA GLN A 53 18.97 5.76 25.75
C GLN A 53 18.16 7.06 25.70
N LEU A 54 17.55 7.47 26.82
CA LEU A 54 16.89 8.76 26.92
C LEU A 54 17.87 9.93 26.84
N GLN A 55 19.05 9.79 27.44
CA GLN A 55 20.10 10.81 27.35
C GLN A 55 20.66 10.89 25.92
N SER A 56 20.92 9.76 25.27
CA SER A 56 21.28 9.71 23.85
C SER A 56 20.25 10.40 22.95
N ALA A 57 18.95 10.17 23.18
CA ALA A 57 17.88 10.83 22.45
C ALA A 57 17.84 12.36 22.69
N LYS A 58 18.27 12.83 23.87
CA LYS A 58 18.38 14.26 24.21
C LYS A 58 19.61 14.89 23.59
N ASP A 59 20.73 14.19 23.60
CA ASP A 59 22.01 14.64 23.03
C ASP A 59 21.94 14.75 21.50
N THR A 60 21.11 13.90 20.86
CA THR A 60 20.79 13.98 19.43
C THR A 60 20.24 15.36 19.05
N VAL A 61 19.54 16.08 19.94
CA VAL A 61 18.98 17.43 19.68
C VAL A 61 20.05 18.53 19.77
N ALA A 62 21.08 18.36 20.59
CA ALA A 62 22.16 19.33 20.75
C ALA A 62 23.19 19.27 19.60
N SER A 63 23.25 18.16 18.86
CA SER A 63 24.19 17.92 17.76
C SER A 63 23.63 18.23 16.36
N HIS A 64 22.47 18.88 16.24
CA HIS A 64 21.85 19.23 14.94
C HIS A 64 22.63 20.27 14.10
N SER A 65 23.82 20.69 14.53
CA SER A 65 24.67 21.60 13.74
C SER A 65 25.75 20.91 12.92
N GLN A 66 26.03 19.61 13.07
CA GLN A 66 27.00 18.90 12.21
C GLN A 66 26.96 17.39 12.51
N ILE A 67 26.71 16.60 11.45
CA ILE A 67 26.89 15.14 11.27
C ILE A 67 25.58 14.48 10.78
N ALA A 68 25.60 14.09 9.51
CA ALA A 68 24.57 13.35 8.81
C ALA A 68 24.24 12.02 9.52
N HIS A 69 22.97 11.84 9.87
CA HIS A 69 22.44 10.51 10.14
C HIS A 69 22.45 9.72 8.83
N SER A 70 23.22 8.63 8.76
CA SER A 70 23.04 7.68 7.68
C SER A 70 21.69 7.00 7.87
N LEU A 71 20.73 7.34 7.01
CA LEU A 71 19.46 6.62 6.86
C LEU A 71 19.72 5.10 6.71
N PRO A 72 18.75 4.21 6.91
CA PRO A 72 18.95 2.77 6.67
C PRO A 72 19.33 2.46 5.20
N ASN A 73 20.09 1.40 4.93
CA ASN A 73 20.53 1.06 3.56
C ASN A 73 19.37 0.78 2.57
N HIS A 74 18.19 0.43 3.10
CA HIS A 74 16.99 0.14 2.32
C HIS A 74 16.13 1.40 2.06
N ASP A 75 16.40 2.52 2.73
CA ASP A 75 15.68 3.78 2.56
C ASP A 75 16.02 4.45 1.22
N ILE A 76 14.99 4.70 0.40
CA ILE A 76 15.12 5.27 -0.94
C ILE A 76 15.79 6.64 -0.90
N ARG A 77 15.59 7.44 0.16
CA ARG A 77 16.13 8.81 0.27
C ARG A 77 17.66 8.84 0.20
N ARG A 78 18.34 7.75 0.59
CA ARG A 78 19.81 7.63 0.45
C ARG A 78 20.32 7.62 -0.97
N ARG A 79 19.47 7.25 -1.92
CA ARG A 79 19.83 7.03 -3.32
C ARG A 79 19.34 8.16 -4.22
N LEU A 80 18.68 9.17 -3.65
CA LEU A 80 18.24 10.33 -4.39
C LEU A 80 19.42 11.27 -4.60
N ASP A 81 19.57 11.72 -5.85
CA ASP A 81 20.53 12.72 -6.26
C ASP A 81 19.77 13.98 -6.68
N GLY A 82 20.01 15.10 -6.00
CA GLY A 82 19.39 16.39 -6.32
C GLY A 82 19.75 16.91 -7.72
N ASN A 83 20.84 16.41 -8.31
CA ASN A 83 21.25 16.73 -9.68
C ASN A 83 20.80 15.67 -10.69
N GLY A 84 20.04 14.66 -10.24
CA GLY A 84 19.53 13.60 -11.11
C GLY A 84 18.53 14.12 -12.15
N PRO A 85 18.38 13.40 -13.29
CA PRO A 85 17.43 13.80 -14.32
C PRO A 85 15.99 13.76 -13.78
N VAL A 86 15.24 14.83 -14.05
CA VAL A 86 13.82 14.94 -13.71
C VAL A 86 12.97 14.83 -14.96
N THR A 87 11.87 14.10 -14.88
CA THR A 87 10.87 14.03 -15.95
C THR A 87 9.47 14.03 -15.34
N THR A 88 8.63 15.00 -15.69
CA THR A 88 7.21 14.96 -15.36
C THR A 88 6.51 14.01 -16.33
N ILE A 89 6.09 12.84 -15.85
CA ILE A 89 5.40 11.82 -16.66
C ILE A 89 3.92 12.19 -16.80
N PHE A 90 3.29 12.56 -15.67
CA PHE A 90 1.94 13.12 -15.66
C PHE A 90 1.97 14.48 -14.94
N PRO A 91 1.28 15.51 -15.48
CA PRO A 91 1.27 16.85 -14.90
C PRO A 91 0.92 16.84 -13.42
N ILE A 92 1.65 17.65 -12.63
CA ILE A 92 1.35 17.83 -11.21
C ILE A 92 0.19 18.80 -11.05
N SER A 93 -0.66 18.56 -10.05
CA SER A 93 -1.77 19.44 -9.69
C SER A 93 -1.30 20.72 -9.01
N THR A 94 -2.12 21.78 -8.99
CA THR A 94 -1.84 23.04 -8.29
C THR A 94 -1.49 22.83 -6.81
N GLU A 95 -2.10 21.87 -6.14
CA GLU A 95 -1.80 21.55 -4.74
C GLU A 95 -0.36 21.03 -4.54
N VAL A 96 0.21 20.37 -5.54
CA VAL A 96 1.60 19.90 -5.54
C VAL A 96 2.55 21.00 -6.04
N GLU A 97 2.14 21.80 -7.02
CA GLU A 97 2.88 22.99 -7.44
C GLU A 97 3.10 23.95 -6.26
N ASP A 98 2.08 24.14 -5.42
CA ASP A 98 2.16 24.96 -4.20
C ASP A 98 3.17 24.42 -3.20
N LEU A 99 3.31 23.09 -3.08
CA LEU A 99 4.33 22.45 -2.25
C LEU A 99 5.74 22.66 -2.79
N PHE A 100 5.89 22.85 -4.10
CA PHE A 100 7.20 22.98 -4.75
C PHE A 100 7.67 24.44 -4.84
N ARG A 101 6.79 25.40 -4.59
CA ARG A 101 7.01 26.84 -4.83
C ARG A 101 8.27 27.42 -4.17
N ASP A 102 8.60 26.94 -2.98
CA ASP A 102 9.72 27.47 -2.18
C ASP A 102 11.07 26.79 -2.48
N TYR A 103 11.11 25.86 -3.44
CA TYR A 103 12.32 25.13 -3.84
C TYR A 103 12.84 25.63 -5.18
N ALA A 104 14.17 25.60 -5.39
CA ALA A 104 14.75 26.12 -6.64
C ALA A 104 14.54 25.19 -7.84
N SER A 105 14.25 23.90 -7.58
CA SER A 105 13.97 22.89 -8.62
C SER A 105 13.02 21.80 -8.13
N ILE A 106 12.45 21.02 -9.06
CA ILE A 106 11.59 19.88 -8.75
C ILE A 106 12.35 18.79 -7.97
N SER A 107 13.62 18.54 -8.30
CA SER A 107 14.44 17.55 -7.59
C SER A 107 14.69 17.95 -6.14
N GLU A 108 15.03 19.22 -5.90
CA GLU A 108 15.16 19.78 -4.55
C GLU A 108 13.84 19.72 -3.78
N ALA A 109 12.72 20.02 -4.44
CA ALA A 109 11.39 19.93 -3.83
C ALA A 109 11.08 18.49 -3.39
N ILE A 110 11.26 17.50 -4.27
CA ILE A 110 11.01 16.10 -3.93
C ILE A 110 11.88 15.67 -2.74
N ILE A 111 13.19 15.91 -2.79
CA ILE A 111 14.11 15.52 -1.71
C ILE A 111 13.73 16.22 -0.40
N GLY A 112 13.52 17.54 -0.45
CA GLY A 112 13.18 18.34 0.72
C GLY A 112 11.85 17.93 1.35
N LEU A 113 10.83 17.62 0.55
CA LEU A 113 9.55 17.13 1.06
C LEU A 113 9.69 15.75 1.71
N LEU A 114 10.45 14.83 1.11
CA LEU A 114 10.66 13.48 1.64
C LEU A 114 11.46 13.48 2.95
N ASP A 115 12.45 14.36 3.08
CA ASP A 115 13.25 14.51 4.30
C ASP A 115 12.41 15.01 5.50
N ASN A 116 11.37 15.80 5.23
CA ASN A 116 10.48 16.36 6.25
C ASN A 116 9.16 15.58 6.44
N SER A 117 8.98 14.49 5.70
CA SER A 117 7.75 13.69 5.69
C SER A 117 7.68 12.62 6.78
N GLU A 118 6.47 12.14 7.06
CA GLU A 118 6.25 10.93 7.84
C GLU A 118 6.27 9.71 6.91
N VAL A 119 7.06 8.68 7.24
CA VAL A 119 7.06 7.41 6.50
C VAL A 119 5.84 6.61 6.93
N LEU A 120 4.92 6.37 5.99
CA LEU A 120 3.71 5.56 6.20
C LEU A 120 3.97 4.07 5.91
N TYR A 121 4.82 3.79 4.93
CA TYR A 121 5.16 2.43 4.54
C TYR A 121 6.59 2.35 4.01
N GLU A 122 7.28 1.28 4.36
CA GLU A 122 8.61 0.95 3.85
C GLU A 122 8.63 -0.55 3.54
N SER A 123 8.88 -0.88 2.28
CA SER A 123 9.01 -2.29 1.89
C SER A 123 10.23 -2.92 2.55
N PRO A 124 10.11 -4.16 3.07
CA PRO A 124 11.24 -4.87 3.69
C PRO A 124 12.36 -5.22 2.69
N TRP A 125 12.09 -5.12 1.39
CA TRP A 125 13.09 -5.33 0.34
C TRP A 125 13.74 -4.01 -0.07
N ALA A 126 15.07 -3.94 0.05
CA ALA A 126 15.83 -2.73 -0.20
C ALA A 126 15.51 -2.09 -1.57
N ALA A 127 15.11 -0.81 -1.54
CA ALA A 127 14.82 0.01 -2.72
C ALA A 127 13.69 -0.46 -3.65
N SER A 128 12.60 -0.94 -3.08
CA SER A 128 11.41 -1.30 -3.87
C SER A 128 10.34 -0.22 -3.83
N VAL A 129 9.72 0.03 -2.67
CA VAL A 129 8.63 1.01 -2.52
C VAL A 129 8.68 1.64 -1.12
N MET A 130 8.48 2.95 -1.06
CA MET A 130 8.22 3.69 0.18
C MET A 130 7.05 4.65 -0.01
N VAL A 131 6.27 4.87 1.05
CA VAL A 131 5.14 5.80 1.04
C VAL A 131 5.36 6.84 2.12
N PHE A 132 5.21 8.11 1.74
CA PHE A 132 5.49 9.26 2.58
C PHE A 132 4.27 10.15 2.66
N ARG A 133 3.87 10.52 3.87
CA ARG A 133 2.88 11.57 4.11
C ARG A 133 3.59 12.91 4.12
N ILE A 134 3.32 13.71 3.09
CA ILE A 134 3.91 15.04 2.93
C ILE A 134 3.20 16.05 3.82
N ASN A 135 1.87 16.03 3.83
CA ASN A 135 1.04 16.87 4.69
C ASN A 135 -0.30 16.18 5.01
N GLU A 136 -1.31 16.94 5.44
CA GLU A 136 -2.63 16.39 5.76
C GLU A 136 -3.42 15.87 4.55
N ASN A 137 -3.06 16.35 3.34
CA ASN A 137 -3.81 16.15 2.10
C ASN A 137 -3.06 15.35 1.05
N ILE A 138 -1.73 15.25 1.10
CA ILE A 138 -0.90 14.65 0.05
C ILE A 138 0.00 13.55 0.60
N VAL A 139 0.02 12.43 -0.12
CA VAL A 139 0.95 11.31 0.03
C VAL A 139 1.79 11.17 -1.24
N VAL A 140 3.02 10.72 -1.07
CA VAL A 140 3.94 10.38 -2.15
C VAL A 140 4.34 8.93 -2.03
N LYS A 141 4.07 8.13 -3.07
CA LYS A 141 4.60 6.78 -3.22
C LYS A 141 5.82 6.83 -4.14
N ALA A 142 6.98 6.48 -3.59
CA ALA A 142 8.23 6.35 -4.31
C ALA A 142 8.41 4.89 -4.72
N GLY A 143 8.60 4.61 -6.01
CA GLY A 143 8.70 3.24 -6.50
C GLY A 143 9.14 3.13 -7.97
N HIS A 144 8.83 1.98 -8.56
CA HIS A 144 9.21 1.63 -9.93
C HIS A 144 8.23 2.21 -10.97
N GLU A 145 8.78 2.74 -12.07
CA GLU A 145 8.04 3.46 -13.12
C GLU A 145 6.80 2.73 -13.63
N GLY A 146 6.92 1.45 -14.00
CA GLY A 146 5.80 0.70 -14.57
C GLY A 146 4.59 0.58 -13.64
N PHE A 147 4.81 0.43 -12.33
CA PHE A 147 3.72 0.33 -11.35
C PHE A 147 3.11 1.69 -11.07
N SER A 148 3.95 2.73 -10.91
CA SER A 148 3.48 4.10 -10.68
C SER A 148 2.67 4.65 -11.87
N ILE A 149 3.05 4.31 -13.10
CA ILE A 149 2.27 4.67 -14.29
C ILE A 149 0.91 3.96 -14.28
N THR A 150 0.90 2.65 -14.03
CA THR A 150 -0.33 1.84 -13.99
C THR A 150 -1.30 2.35 -12.92
N GLU A 151 -0.78 2.64 -11.72
CA GLU A 151 -1.57 3.17 -10.61
C GLU A 151 -2.12 4.55 -10.95
N HIS A 152 -1.31 5.48 -11.48
CA HIS A 152 -1.78 6.80 -11.89
C HIS A 152 -2.91 6.70 -12.93
N GLN A 153 -2.71 5.91 -13.98
CA GLN A 153 -3.70 5.75 -15.05
C GLN A 153 -4.99 5.13 -14.52
N THR A 154 -4.91 4.15 -13.62
CA THR A 154 -6.09 3.54 -13.02
C THR A 154 -6.84 4.52 -12.13
N LEU A 155 -6.14 5.27 -11.27
CA LEU A 155 -6.78 6.28 -10.43
C LEU A 155 -7.47 7.37 -11.27
N THR A 156 -6.85 7.80 -12.39
CA THR A 156 -7.47 8.73 -13.34
C THR A 156 -8.71 8.11 -13.98
N PHE A 157 -8.60 6.87 -14.47
CA PHE A 157 -9.70 6.15 -15.09
C PHE A 157 -10.90 6.01 -14.14
N LEU A 158 -10.68 5.59 -12.89
CA LEU A 158 -11.73 5.45 -11.89
C LEU A 158 -12.36 6.80 -11.55
N ARG A 159 -11.57 7.86 -11.42
CA ARG A 159 -12.10 9.20 -11.14
C ARG A 159 -13.02 9.71 -12.26
N GLU A 160 -12.68 9.43 -13.51
CA GLU A 160 -13.46 9.87 -14.68
C GLU A 160 -14.74 9.06 -14.87
N ASN A 161 -14.69 7.77 -14.55
CA ASN A 161 -15.77 6.83 -14.88
C ASN A 161 -16.62 6.41 -13.68
N MET A 162 -16.12 6.59 -12.45
CA MET A 162 -16.75 6.24 -11.18
C MET A 162 -16.43 7.31 -10.11
N PRO A 163 -16.92 8.56 -10.26
CA PRO A 163 -16.48 9.70 -9.45
C PRO A 163 -16.78 9.58 -7.94
N ASP A 164 -17.79 8.78 -7.58
CA ASP A 164 -18.18 8.53 -6.19
C ASP A 164 -17.44 7.33 -5.57
N PHE A 165 -16.68 6.57 -6.36
CA PHE A 165 -15.94 5.42 -5.86
C PHE A 165 -14.76 5.87 -4.99
N PRO A 166 -14.58 5.31 -3.79
CA PRO A 166 -13.64 5.85 -2.82
C PRO A 166 -12.20 5.40 -3.12
N VAL A 167 -11.51 6.16 -3.97
CA VAL A 167 -10.08 6.04 -4.28
C VAL A 167 -9.30 7.33 -4.00
N PRO A 168 -7.98 7.27 -3.79
CA PRO A 168 -7.13 8.46 -3.80
C PRO A 168 -7.20 9.20 -5.15
N ARG A 169 -7.29 10.53 -5.11
CA ARG A 169 -7.11 11.34 -6.31
C ARG A 169 -5.64 11.34 -6.72
N PRO A 170 -5.31 11.12 -8.01
CA PRO A 170 -3.95 11.33 -8.50
C PRO A 170 -3.68 12.83 -8.63
N HIS A 171 -2.50 13.26 -8.17
CA HIS A 171 -2.02 14.65 -8.18
C HIS A 171 -0.78 14.84 -9.06
N GLY A 172 -0.38 13.80 -9.81
CA GLY A 172 0.74 13.83 -10.75
C GLY A 172 1.77 12.75 -10.51
N LEU A 173 2.68 12.60 -11.48
CA LEU A 173 3.74 11.60 -11.45
C LEU A 173 5.04 12.19 -11.99
N VAL A 174 6.06 12.21 -11.15
CA VAL A 174 7.39 12.73 -11.51
C VAL A 174 8.42 11.63 -11.34
N ARG A 175 9.32 11.50 -12.31
CA ARG A 175 10.52 10.67 -12.21
C ARG A 175 11.71 11.52 -11.82
N LEU A 176 12.46 11.06 -10.83
CA LEU A 176 13.77 11.59 -10.46
C LEU A 176 14.77 10.44 -10.39
N GLY A 177 15.74 10.44 -11.31
CA GLY A 177 16.67 9.32 -11.48
C GLY A 177 15.94 8.02 -11.83
N ILE A 178 16.11 6.99 -11.01
CA ILE A 178 15.49 5.66 -11.21
C ILE A 178 14.13 5.48 -10.54
N TYR A 179 13.69 6.46 -9.74
CA TYR A 179 12.45 6.37 -8.97
C TYR A 179 11.36 7.25 -9.57
N CYS A 180 10.15 6.74 -9.50
CA CYS A 180 8.93 7.50 -9.76
C CYS A 180 8.26 7.88 -8.44
N PHE A 181 7.75 9.11 -8.39
CA PHE A 181 7.08 9.72 -7.25
C PHE A 181 5.64 10.02 -7.65
N LEU A 182 4.74 9.11 -7.28
CA LEU A 182 3.31 9.26 -7.51
C LEU A 182 2.71 10.05 -6.36
N PHE A 183 2.17 11.23 -6.68
CA PHE A 183 1.47 12.09 -5.72
C PHE A 183 -0.01 11.72 -5.73
N THR A 184 -0.58 11.45 -4.56
CA THR A 184 -2.01 11.15 -4.41
C THR A 184 -2.61 11.87 -3.19
N SER A 185 -3.93 11.95 -3.12
CA SER A 185 -4.60 12.42 -1.91
C SER A 185 -4.33 11.47 -0.75
N HIS A 186 -3.95 12.04 0.40
CA HIS A 186 -3.89 11.33 1.66
C HIS A 186 -5.30 10.95 2.11
N ILE A 187 -5.53 9.67 2.40
CA ILE A 187 -6.78 9.19 2.97
C ILE A 187 -6.66 9.16 4.50
N PRO A 188 -7.41 9.98 5.26
CA PRO A 188 -7.34 9.98 6.71
C PRO A 188 -7.89 8.67 7.30
N GLY A 189 -7.21 8.14 8.30
CA GLY A 189 -7.63 6.94 9.01
C GLY A 189 -6.43 6.02 9.28
N MET A 190 -6.72 4.73 9.41
CA MET A 190 -5.73 3.66 9.45
C MET A 190 -6.10 2.61 8.42
N ASN A 191 -5.13 1.79 8.00
CA ASN A 191 -5.45 0.64 7.19
C ASN A 191 -6.20 -0.42 8.03
N LEU A 192 -6.91 -1.31 7.35
CA LEU A 192 -7.71 -2.34 7.99
C LEU A 192 -6.84 -3.40 8.67
N GLU A 193 -5.60 -3.63 8.21
CA GLU A 193 -4.66 -4.58 8.85
C GLU A 193 -4.36 -4.17 10.30
N ASP A 194 -4.09 -2.89 10.52
CA ASP A 194 -3.85 -2.30 11.84
C ASP A 194 -5.12 -2.25 12.69
N ALA A 195 -6.28 -1.96 12.07
CA ALA A 195 -7.56 -1.91 12.78
C ALA A 195 -8.08 -3.30 13.16
N TRP A 196 -7.80 -4.33 12.36
CA TRP A 196 -8.42 -5.67 12.44
C TRP A 196 -8.43 -6.30 13.85
N PRO A 197 -7.37 -6.19 14.67
CA PRO A 197 -7.37 -6.73 16.04
C PRO A 197 -8.36 -6.05 16.99
N GLU A 198 -8.83 -4.84 16.66
CA GLU A 198 -9.82 -4.09 17.46
C GLU A 198 -11.27 -4.46 17.11
N LEU A 199 -11.50 -5.18 16.00
CA LEU A 199 -12.84 -5.50 15.52
C LEU A 199 -13.33 -6.80 16.16
N ASP A 200 -14.57 -6.79 16.63
CA ASP A 200 -15.29 -8.02 16.96
C ASP A 200 -15.79 -8.75 15.71
N CYS A 201 -16.35 -9.95 15.87
CA CYS A 201 -16.83 -10.76 14.74
C CYS A 201 -17.94 -10.08 13.93
N SER A 202 -18.82 -9.32 14.59
CA SER A 202 -19.90 -8.60 13.92
C SER A 202 -19.35 -7.43 13.10
N GLN A 203 -18.37 -6.71 13.63
CA GLN A 203 -17.70 -5.60 12.95
C GLN A 203 -16.86 -6.09 11.76
N LYS A 204 -16.17 -7.22 11.89
CA LYS A 204 -15.45 -7.86 10.77
C LYS A 204 -16.40 -8.25 9.64
N GLN A 205 -17.56 -8.82 10.00
CA GLN A 205 -18.60 -9.16 9.01
C GLN A 205 -19.19 -7.91 8.35
N ASP A 206 -19.45 -6.85 9.11
CA ASP A 206 -19.95 -5.58 8.58
C ASP A 206 -18.96 -4.94 7.60
N ILE A 207 -17.67 -4.89 7.96
CA ILE A 207 -16.61 -4.41 7.06
C ILE A 207 -16.53 -5.28 5.80
N SER A 208 -16.62 -6.61 5.91
CA SER A 208 -16.68 -7.50 4.75
C SER A 208 -17.84 -7.16 3.82
N CYS A 209 -19.03 -6.88 4.36
CA CYS A 209 -20.19 -6.44 3.60
C CYS A 209 -19.98 -5.07 2.93
N GLN A 210 -19.39 -4.09 3.62
CA GLN A 210 -19.07 -2.78 3.04
C GLN A 210 -18.13 -2.92 1.84
N ILE A 211 -17.08 -3.74 1.97
CA ILE A 211 -16.14 -4.00 0.87
C ILE A 211 -16.84 -4.75 -0.26
N ASP A 212 -17.73 -5.70 0.04
CA ASP A 212 -18.48 -6.44 -0.98
C ASP A 212 -19.35 -5.54 -1.85
N VAL A 213 -19.98 -4.53 -1.25
CA VAL A 213 -20.75 -3.50 -1.97
C VAL A 213 -19.85 -2.73 -2.94
N LEU A 214 -18.69 -2.26 -2.48
CA LEU A 214 -17.73 -1.55 -3.33
C LEU A 214 -17.22 -2.44 -4.46
N LEU A 215 -16.86 -3.69 -4.18
CA LEU A 215 -16.40 -4.63 -5.21
C LEU A 215 -17.50 -4.97 -6.21
N ALA A 216 -18.76 -5.10 -5.76
CA ALA A 216 -19.89 -5.32 -6.66
C ALA A 216 -20.08 -4.13 -7.61
N GLU A 217 -19.97 -2.90 -7.11
CA GLU A 217 -20.01 -1.68 -7.92
C GLU A 217 -18.86 -1.65 -8.93
N LEU A 218 -17.62 -1.86 -8.49
CA LEU A 218 -16.43 -1.90 -9.34
C LEU A 218 -16.57 -2.94 -10.46
N ARG A 219 -17.08 -4.13 -10.13
CA ARG A 219 -17.24 -5.25 -11.08
C ARG A 219 -18.45 -5.10 -12.00
N SER A 220 -19.34 -4.15 -11.72
CA SER A 220 -20.47 -3.81 -12.59
C SER A 220 -20.05 -2.90 -13.75
N PHE A 221 -18.83 -2.35 -13.71
CA PHE A 221 -18.31 -1.49 -14.75
C PHE A 221 -18.33 -2.19 -16.12
N PRO A 222 -18.87 -1.55 -17.18
CA PRO A 222 -18.94 -2.15 -18.50
C PRO A 222 -17.53 -2.32 -19.06
N VAL A 223 -17.20 -3.54 -19.49
CA VAL A 223 -15.95 -3.80 -20.20
C VAL A 223 -16.00 -3.08 -21.55
N PRO A 224 -15.05 -2.17 -21.86
CA PRO A 224 -15.07 -1.45 -23.13
C PRO A 224 -15.06 -2.40 -24.32
N GLU A 225 -15.75 -2.01 -25.40
CA GLU A 225 -15.77 -2.79 -26.63
C GLU A 225 -14.32 -2.90 -27.17
N HIS A 226 -13.85 -4.14 -27.36
CA HIS A 226 -12.45 -4.47 -27.72
C HIS A 226 -11.40 -4.26 -26.62
N ALA A 227 -11.79 -4.08 -25.36
CA ALA A 227 -10.84 -4.08 -24.25
C ALA A 227 -10.03 -5.39 -24.22
N CYS A 228 -8.72 -5.26 -24.07
CA CYS A 228 -7.84 -6.37 -23.76
C CYS A 228 -7.80 -6.55 -22.24
N LEU A 229 -7.56 -7.78 -21.79
CA LEU A 229 -7.31 -8.04 -20.38
C LEU A 229 -5.98 -7.37 -19.97
N GLY A 230 -5.90 -6.88 -18.74
CA GLY A 230 -4.75 -6.15 -18.22
C GLY A 230 -5.11 -4.75 -17.76
N ASP A 231 -4.10 -3.88 -17.66
CA ASP A 231 -4.27 -2.48 -17.25
C ASP A 231 -5.22 -1.67 -18.15
N VAL A 232 -5.65 -0.52 -17.64
CA VAL A 232 -6.59 0.40 -18.32
C VAL A 232 -6.00 1.10 -19.56
N ALA A 233 -4.68 1.07 -19.75
CA ALA A 233 -3.98 1.89 -20.74
C ALA A 233 -3.55 1.14 -22.01
N GLY A 234 -3.71 -0.18 -22.04
CA GLY A 234 -3.36 -0.97 -23.22
C GLY A 234 -3.45 -2.48 -23.05
N GLY A 235 -3.96 -2.98 -21.91
CA GLY A 235 -4.14 -4.40 -21.68
C GLY A 235 -2.82 -5.14 -21.45
N ALA A 236 -1.85 -4.51 -20.78
CA ALA A 236 -0.71 -5.26 -20.30
C ALA A 236 -1.12 -6.06 -19.04
N CYS A 237 -1.23 -7.38 -19.17
CA CYS A 237 -1.45 -8.25 -18.03
C CYS A 237 -0.16 -8.37 -17.23
N ARG A 238 -0.25 -8.13 -15.92
CA ARG A 238 0.86 -8.31 -14.97
C ARG A 238 0.47 -9.30 -13.89
N ASP A 239 1.35 -10.25 -13.62
CA ASP A 239 1.18 -11.18 -12.51
C ASP A 239 2.44 -11.24 -11.65
N LEU A 240 2.27 -10.93 -10.36
CA LEU A 240 3.34 -10.74 -9.38
C LEU A 240 3.50 -11.89 -8.38
N ARG A 241 2.85 -13.05 -8.59
CA ARG A 241 2.87 -14.16 -7.62
C ARG A 241 4.26 -14.74 -7.31
N ARG A 242 5.24 -14.61 -8.21
CA ARG A 242 6.60 -15.17 -8.02
C ARG A 242 7.70 -14.26 -8.53
N SER A 243 7.69 -14.08 -9.85
CA SER A 243 8.45 -13.12 -10.62
C SER A 243 7.45 -12.41 -11.52
N GLN A 244 7.72 -11.14 -11.80
CA GLN A 244 6.82 -10.34 -12.62
C GLN A 244 6.70 -10.95 -14.02
N ARG A 245 5.52 -11.51 -14.33
CA ARG A 245 5.14 -11.86 -15.70
C ARG A 245 4.44 -10.65 -16.30
N VAL A 246 4.85 -10.26 -17.50
CA VAL A 246 4.17 -9.23 -18.29
C VAL A 246 3.80 -9.83 -19.64
N SER A 247 2.55 -9.64 -20.07
CA SER A 247 2.13 -10.07 -21.40
C SER A 247 2.93 -9.35 -22.49
N THR A 248 3.49 -10.09 -23.44
CA THR A 248 4.24 -9.53 -24.58
C THR A 248 3.35 -9.12 -25.74
N LYS A 249 2.07 -9.50 -25.70
CA LYS A 249 1.05 -9.19 -26.70
C LYS A 249 -0.28 -8.94 -25.99
N PRO A 250 -1.21 -8.18 -26.60
CA PRO A 250 -2.54 -7.98 -26.04
C PRO A 250 -3.26 -9.33 -25.85
N ILE A 251 -3.92 -9.49 -24.70
CA ILE A 251 -4.71 -10.67 -24.34
C ILE A 251 -6.19 -10.32 -24.50
N LYS A 252 -6.92 -11.05 -25.36
CA LYS A 252 -8.28 -10.69 -25.76
C LYS A 252 -9.36 -11.61 -25.22
N SER A 253 -8.98 -12.69 -24.55
CA SER A 253 -9.92 -13.66 -23.99
C SER A 253 -9.41 -14.27 -22.69
N VAL A 254 -10.32 -14.85 -21.91
CA VAL A 254 -9.97 -15.60 -20.70
C VAL A 254 -9.08 -16.80 -21.04
N VAL A 255 -9.29 -17.45 -22.19
CA VAL A 255 -8.45 -18.57 -22.66
C VAL A 255 -7.01 -18.12 -22.91
N GLU A 256 -6.82 -16.99 -23.59
CA GLU A 256 -5.48 -16.41 -23.79
C GLU A 256 -4.83 -15.95 -22.48
N PHE A 257 -5.64 -15.51 -21.50
CA PHE A 257 -5.16 -15.19 -20.16
C PHE A 257 -4.69 -16.44 -19.43
N GLU A 258 -5.44 -17.54 -19.48
CA GLU A 258 -5.00 -18.82 -18.92
C GLU A 258 -3.72 -19.31 -19.60
N ASP A 259 -3.58 -19.18 -20.93
CA ASP A 259 -2.31 -19.43 -21.62
C ASP A 259 -1.16 -18.63 -21.02
N PHE A 260 -1.39 -17.34 -20.76
CA PHE A 260 -0.42 -16.46 -20.13
C PHE A 260 -0.04 -16.93 -18.71
N ILE A 261 -1.01 -17.34 -17.89
CA ILE A 261 -0.80 -17.81 -16.51
C ILE A 261 -0.03 -19.14 -16.46
N PHE A 262 -0.35 -20.08 -17.36
CA PHE A 262 0.28 -21.41 -17.40
C PHE A 262 1.60 -21.44 -18.19
N LYS A 263 2.02 -20.35 -18.82
CA LYS A 263 3.26 -20.28 -19.59
C LYS A 263 4.51 -20.16 -18.70
N GLY A 264 5.64 -20.67 -19.17
CA GLY A 264 6.96 -20.30 -18.64
C GLY A 264 7.37 -21.00 -17.34
N SER A 265 6.64 -22.04 -16.93
CA SER A 265 7.10 -22.93 -15.87
C SER A 265 8.27 -23.78 -16.36
N THR A 266 9.35 -23.85 -15.57
CA THR A 266 10.50 -24.74 -15.84
C THR A 266 10.36 -26.13 -15.23
N THR A 267 9.41 -26.32 -14.30
CA THR A 267 9.26 -27.57 -13.54
C THR A 267 7.99 -28.36 -13.86
N ALA A 268 6.89 -27.72 -14.25
CA ALA A 268 5.68 -28.40 -14.70
C ALA A 268 5.79 -28.94 -16.13
N THR A 269 5.41 -30.21 -16.31
CA THR A 269 5.34 -30.86 -17.61
C THR A 269 4.08 -30.47 -18.39
N PRO A 270 4.07 -30.60 -19.72
CA PRO A 270 2.88 -30.37 -20.53
C PRO A 270 1.66 -31.22 -20.09
N ILE A 271 1.89 -32.44 -19.59
CA ILE A 271 0.81 -33.31 -19.06
C ILE A 271 0.19 -32.70 -17.80
N TYR A 272 1.00 -32.21 -16.87
CA TYR A 272 0.50 -31.56 -15.65
C TYR A 272 -0.24 -30.25 -15.97
N ILE A 273 0.31 -29.43 -16.87
CA ILE A 273 -0.36 -28.21 -17.35
C ILE A 273 -1.70 -28.57 -18.01
N GLY A 274 -1.73 -29.58 -18.88
CA GLY A 274 -2.96 -30.04 -19.53
C GLY A 274 -4.02 -30.52 -18.54
N LEU A 275 -3.62 -31.24 -17.49
CA LEU A 275 -4.50 -31.65 -16.40
C LEU A 275 -5.12 -30.44 -15.69
N LEU A 276 -4.30 -29.50 -15.22
CA LEU A 276 -4.79 -28.31 -14.50
C LEU A 276 -5.70 -27.44 -15.38
N ARG A 277 -5.34 -27.26 -16.65
CA ARG A 277 -6.19 -26.55 -17.62
C ARG A 277 -7.52 -27.25 -17.86
N GLY A 278 -7.52 -28.59 -17.92
CA GLY A 278 -8.75 -29.37 -18.07
C GLY A 278 -9.71 -29.24 -16.89
N LEU A 279 -9.23 -28.79 -15.72
CA LEU A 279 -10.07 -28.51 -14.56
C LEU A 279 -10.70 -27.11 -14.59
N MET A 280 -10.10 -26.15 -15.31
CA MET A 280 -10.60 -24.77 -15.34
C MET A 280 -12.01 -24.72 -15.95
N PRO A 281 -12.96 -24.01 -15.33
CA PRO A 281 -14.29 -23.84 -15.90
C PRO A 281 -14.22 -22.94 -17.14
N LEU A 282 -15.06 -23.22 -18.13
CA LEU A 282 -15.24 -22.31 -19.27
C LEU A 282 -15.95 -21.04 -18.77
N SER A 283 -15.21 -19.95 -18.59
CA SER A 283 -15.78 -18.61 -18.36
C SER A 283 -15.17 -17.63 -19.36
N ASN A 284 -16.01 -16.75 -19.89
CA ASN A 284 -15.59 -15.62 -20.72
C ASN A 284 -15.84 -14.29 -20.02
N LYS A 285 -16.24 -14.31 -18.74
CA LYS A 285 -16.63 -13.10 -18.02
C LYS A 285 -15.40 -12.35 -17.54
N ILE A 286 -15.25 -11.15 -18.08
CA ILE A 286 -14.23 -10.18 -17.71
C ILE A 286 -14.91 -9.10 -16.86
N VAL A 287 -14.23 -8.65 -15.81
CA VAL A 287 -14.68 -7.58 -14.93
C VAL A 287 -13.49 -6.70 -14.58
N PHE A 288 -13.75 -5.50 -14.07
CA PHE A 288 -12.70 -4.71 -13.44
C PHE A 288 -12.34 -5.31 -12.09
N THR A 289 -11.05 -5.52 -11.86
CA THR A 289 -10.50 -6.12 -10.64
C THR A 289 -9.43 -5.22 -10.06
N HIS A 290 -9.29 -5.24 -8.73
CA HIS A 290 -8.21 -4.51 -8.07
C HIS A 290 -6.87 -5.25 -8.17
N GLY A 291 -6.87 -6.58 -8.09
CA GLY A 291 -5.66 -7.40 -8.22
C GLY A 291 -4.84 -7.58 -6.93
N ASP A 292 -5.15 -6.86 -5.85
CA ASP A 292 -4.47 -6.94 -4.55
C ASP A 292 -5.35 -6.47 -3.37
N ILE A 293 -6.58 -7.00 -3.28
CA ILE A 293 -7.46 -6.74 -2.13
C ILE A 293 -6.92 -7.46 -0.89
N ARG A 294 -6.36 -6.68 0.04
CA ARG A 294 -5.88 -7.12 1.36
C ARG A 294 -6.11 -6.02 2.41
N PRO A 295 -6.12 -6.35 3.71
CA PRO A 295 -6.41 -5.35 4.76
C PRO A 295 -5.49 -4.15 4.77
N ALA A 296 -4.22 -4.31 4.41
CA ALA A 296 -3.26 -3.20 4.31
C ALA A 296 -3.66 -2.15 3.25
N ASN A 297 -4.46 -2.53 2.25
CA ASN A 297 -4.88 -1.69 1.12
C ASN A 297 -6.31 -1.14 1.29
N ILE A 298 -6.92 -1.33 2.46
CA ILE A 298 -8.28 -0.86 2.76
C ILE A 298 -8.19 0.16 3.88
N MET A 299 -8.61 1.38 3.63
CA MET A 299 -8.62 2.45 4.62
C MET A 299 -9.94 2.42 5.39
N VAL A 300 -9.84 2.54 6.71
CA VAL A 300 -10.99 2.60 7.61
C VAL A 300 -10.90 3.78 8.58
N ARG A 301 -12.08 4.22 9.02
CA ARG A 301 -12.24 5.20 10.08
C ARG A 301 -13.30 4.71 11.06
N ARG A 302 -13.14 5.10 12.33
CA ARG A 302 -14.13 4.86 13.37
C ARG A 302 -14.93 6.14 13.62
N ASP A 303 -16.19 6.13 13.21
CA ASP A 303 -17.15 7.23 13.37
C ASP A 303 -18.24 6.79 14.36
N ASP A 304 -18.41 7.50 15.47
CA ASP A 304 -19.42 7.22 16.51
C ASP A 304 -19.45 5.77 17.02
N GLY A 305 -18.28 5.12 17.05
CA GLY A 305 -18.13 3.73 17.48
C GLY A 305 -18.30 2.69 16.37
N THR A 306 -18.72 3.09 15.16
CA THR A 306 -18.86 2.23 13.98
C THR A 306 -17.66 2.37 13.06
N TRP A 307 -17.12 1.23 12.60
CA TRP A 307 -16.06 1.21 11.60
C TRP A 307 -16.64 1.37 10.19
N ARG A 308 -16.05 2.26 9.40
CA ARG A 308 -16.44 2.49 8.00
C ARG A 308 -15.24 2.38 7.08
N VAL A 309 -15.42 1.71 5.96
CA VAL A 309 -14.47 1.73 4.84
C VAL A 309 -14.52 3.12 4.21
N THR A 310 -13.37 3.77 4.10
CA THR A 310 -13.25 5.14 3.57
C THR A 310 -12.54 5.22 2.23
N ALA A 311 -11.68 4.25 1.90
CA ALA A 311 -11.08 4.10 0.58
C ALA A 311 -10.48 2.72 0.36
N ILE A 312 -10.29 2.38 -0.91
CA ILE A 312 -9.40 1.31 -1.35
C ILE A 312 -8.18 1.98 -2.03
N ILE A 313 -6.98 1.54 -1.68
CA ILE A 313 -5.71 2.12 -2.15
C ILE A 313 -4.84 1.05 -2.83
N ASP A 314 -3.73 1.47 -3.44
CA ASP A 314 -2.74 0.58 -4.09
C ASP A 314 -3.24 -0.10 -5.38
N TRP A 315 -3.57 0.73 -6.38
CA TRP A 315 -4.18 0.32 -7.65
C TRP A 315 -3.15 -0.05 -8.73
N GLU A 316 -1.94 -0.46 -8.36
CA GLU A 316 -0.87 -0.72 -9.34
C GLU A 316 -1.02 -2.07 -10.07
N THR A 317 -1.92 -2.94 -9.60
CA THR A 317 -2.18 -4.27 -10.17
C THR A 317 -3.58 -4.43 -10.77
N SER A 318 -4.37 -3.35 -10.77
CA SER A 318 -5.75 -3.37 -11.22
C SER A 318 -5.91 -3.37 -12.74
N GLY A 319 -7.09 -3.74 -13.19
CA GLY A 319 -7.43 -3.76 -14.61
C GLY A 319 -8.60 -4.69 -14.93
N PHE A 320 -8.75 -5.01 -16.20
CA PHE A 320 -9.78 -5.93 -16.69
C PHE A 320 -9.23 -7.36 -16.69
N TYR A 321 -9.81 -8.23 -15.85
CA TYR A 321 -9.35 -9.61 -15.68
C TYR A 321 -10.54 -10.57 -15.58
N PRO A 322 -10.32 -11.89 -15.66
CA PRO A 322 -11.38 -12.86 -15.46
C PRO A 322 -12.01 -12.69 -14.08
N GLU A 323 -13.31 -12.96 -13.97
CA GLU A 323 -14.08 -12.67 -12.75
C GLU A 323 -13.54 -13.34 -11.46
N TYR A 324 -12.80 -14.45 -11.58
CA TYR A 324 -12.21 -15.16 -10.45
C TYR A 324 -10.89 -14.55 -9.95
N TRP A 325 -10.32 -13.57 -10.66
CA TRP A 325 -8.94 -13.12 -10.43
C TRP A 325 -8.71 -12.57 -9.02
N ASP A 326 -9.57 -11.68 -8.51
CA ASP A 326 -9.46 -11.19 -7.13
C ASP A 326 -9.62 -12.29 -6.08
N ALA A 327 -10.35 -13.38 -6.38
CA ALA A 327 -10.49 -14.51 -5.45
C ALA A 327 -9.20 -15.32 -5.30
N VAL A 328 -8.46 -15.46 -6.40
CA VAL A 328 -7.10 -16.00 -6.36
C VAL A 328 -6.19 -15.04 -5.59
N LYS A 329 -6.16 -13.76 -6.00
CA LYS A 329 -5.18 -12.79 -5.52
C LYS A 329 -5.33 -12.43 -4.05
N SER A 330 -6.55 -12.34 -3.53
CA SER A 330 -6.84 -12.05 -2.11
C SER A 330 -6.27 -13.09 -1.14
N THR A 331 -5.85 -14.25 -1.64
CA THR A 331 -5.28 -15.34 -0.83
C THR A 331 -3.80 -15.62 -1.14
N ASN A 332 -3.12 -14.75 -1.90
CA ASN A 332 -1.69 -14.95 -2.25
C ASN A 332 -0.82 -15.15 -1.00
N SER A 333 -1.08 -14.38 0.07
CA SER A 333 -0.33 -14.46 1.33
C SER A 333 -0.83 -15.53 2.30
N LEU A 334 -1.91 -16.26 1.97
CA LEU A 334 -2.46 -17.29 2.86
C LEU A 334 -1.54 -18.52 2.89
N THR A 335 -1.01 -18.85 4.07
CA THR A 335 -0.21 -20.07 4.31
C THR A 335 -0.90 -21.01 5.29
N SER A 336 -0.40 -22.25 5.43
CA SER A 336 -0.95 -23.21 6.40
C SER A 336 -0.66 -22.83 7.86
N GLY A 337 0.28 -21.92 8.11
CA GLY A 337 0.61 -21.41 9.44
C GLY A 337 -0.04 -20.07 9.77
N GLU A 338 -1.02 -19.63 8.95
CA GLU A 338 -1.66 -18.34 9.13
C GLU A 338 -2.55 -18.30 10.38
N HIS A 339 -2.43 -17.22 11.14
CA HIS A 339 -3.25 -16.94 12.33
C HIS A 339 -4.14 -15.72 12.17
N PHE A 340 -3.90 -14.91 11.14
CA PHE A 340 -4.72 -13.75 10.81
C PHE A 340 -6.06 -14.19 10.20
N ASP A 341 -7.15 -13.96 10.92
CA ASP A 341 -8.47 -14.51 10.58
C ASP A 341 -9.21 -13.76 9.46
N TRP A 342 -8.59 -12.74 8.85
CA TRP A 342 -9.10 -12.01 7.67
C TRP A 342 -9.65 -12.93 6.58
N TYR A 343 -8.97 -14.05 6.31
CA TYR A 343 -9.35 -14.99 5.25
C TYR A 343 -10.73 -15.65 5.47
N LYS A 344 -11.28 -15.58 6.68
CA LYS A 344 -12.65 -16.02 6.98
C LYS A 344 -13.72 -15.00 6.57
N TYR A 345 -13.32 -13.75 6.34
CA TYR A 345 -14.18 -12.60 6.08
C TYR A 345 -13.93 -11.99 4.69
N ILE A 346 -13.34 -12.76 3.76
CA ILE A 346 -13.17 -12.31 2.37
C ILE A 346 -14.56 -11.99 1.79
N PRO A 347 -14.75 -10.82 1.16
CA PRO A 347 -16.02 -10.42 0.55
C PRO A 347 -16.55 -11.46 -0.43
N GLN A 348 -17.87 -11.65 -0.48
CA GLN A 348 -18.51 -12.74 -1.22
C GLN A 348 -18.32 -12.66 -2.74
N SER A 349 -18.23 -11.45 -3.29
CA SER A 349 -17.94 -11.15 -4.70
C SER A 349 -16.59 -11.70 -5.17
N ILE A 350 -15.63 -11.84 -4.26
CA ILE A 350 -14.27 -12.31 -4.51
C ILE A 350 -13.90 -13.51 -3.62
N SER A 351 -14.87 -14.20 -3.06
CA SER A 351 -14.61 -15.33 -2.18
C SER A 351 -14.10 -16.55 -2.97
N PRO A 352 -13.08 -17.27 -2.48
CA PRO A 352 -12.71 -18.59 -3.00
C PRO A 352 -13.88 -19.56 -3.08
N ASN A 353 -14.88 -19.46 -2.20
CA ASN A 353 -16.07 -20.31 -2.25
C ASN A 353 -16.95 -20.06 -3.48
N ARG A 354 -16.87 -18.87 -4.07
CA ARG A 354 -17.56 -18.53 -5.33
C ARG A 354 -16.81 -19.06 -6.55
N TYR A 355 -15.49 -19.17 -6.45
CA TYR A 355 -14.60 -19.63 -7.52
C TYR A 355 -13.67 -20.77 -7.06
N PRO A 356 -14.21 -21.88 -6.52
CA PRO A 356 -13.41 -22.88 -5.82
C PRO A 356 -12.44 -23.61 -6.74
N VAL A 357 -12.86 -23.86 -7.99
CA VAL A 357 -12.02 -24.57 -8.96
C VAL A 357 -10.86 -23.69 -9.46
N PRO A 358 -11.07 -22.46 -9.99
CA PRO A 358 -9.97 -21.56 -10.30
C PRO A 358 -9.03 -21.33 -9.12
N TRP A 359 -9.57 -21.15 -7.91
CA TRP A 359 -8.77 -20.97 -6.71
C TRP A 359 -7.91 -22.20 -6.38
N LEU A 360 -8.47 -23.40 -6.36
CA LEU A 360 -7.71 -24.63 -6.08
C LEU A 360 -6.64 -24.90 -7.15
N VAL A 361 -6.98 -24.71 -8.42
CA VAL A 361 -6.04 -24.85 -9.54
C VAL A 361 -4.89 -23.86 -9.37
N ASP A 362 -5.18 -22.62 -9.00
CA ASP A 362 -4.14 -21.62 -8.73
C ASP A 362 -3.22 -22.04 -7.59
N ARG A 363 -3.77 -22.55 -6.48
CA ARG A 363 -2.98 -23.05 -5.34
C ARG A 363 -2.07 -24.22 -5.69
N LEU A 364 -2.52 -25.11 -6.58
CA LEU A 364 -1.72 -26.22 -7.10
C LEU A 364 -0.67 -25.76 -8.10
N TRP A 365 -0.99 -24.76 -8.92
CA TRP A 365 -0.05 -24.17 -9.87
C TRP A 365 1.06 -23.42 -9.13
N ASP A 366 0.69 -22.58 -8.17
CA ASP A 366 1.56 -21.62 -7.48
C ASP A 366 2.65 -22.29 -6.63
N ARG A 367 2.33 -23.38 -5.93
CA ARG A 367 3.29 -24.03 -5.02
C ARG A 367 4.34 -24.92 -5.69
N SER A 368 4.15 -25.29 -6.96
CA SER A 368 4.94 -26.36 -7.58
C SER A 368 5.92 -25.90 -8.66
N THR A 369 5.97 -24.61 -9.02
CA THR A 369 6.78 -24.19 -10.17
C THR A 369 7.68 -22.98 -9.94
N THR A 370 8.97 -23.10 -10.27
CA THR A 370 9.87 -21.94 -10.39
C THR A 370 9.72 -21.37 -11.80
N ASN A 371 9.75 -20.04 -11.92
CA ASN A 371 9.88 -19.39 -13.22
C ASN A 371 11.39 -19.31 -13.53
N GLY A 372 11.78 -19.74 -14.73
CA GLY A 372 13.16 -19.67 -15.20
C GLY A 372 13.61 -18.26 -15.54
#